data_AF-A0AAD4L2K0-F1
#
_entry.id   AF-A0AAD4L2K0-F1
#
_cell.length_a   1.000
_cell.length_b   1.000
_cell.length_c   1.000
_cell.angle_alpha   90.00
_cell.angle_beta   90.00
_cell.angle_gamma   90.00
#
_symmetry.space_group_name_H-M   'P 1'
#
loop_
_entity.id
_entity.type
_entity.pdbx_description
1 polymer ?
#
loop_
_entity_poly.entity_id
_entity_poly.type
_entity_poly.pdbx_seq_one_letter_code
_entity_poly.pdbx_strand_id
1 'polypeptide(L)'
;MRLLNSEWPCGISAEEAKKAGCHFDLGLIAWLPHSCYNKELDESFRTLYPWKFWLPNDEDTGPNTTKPITIERLQDLPLQMVDLDWPGHSWSTLMFHDAHCLHAWQYMHQALLKNKEIPTSITRWSHTTHCSHEALMDTSNVTYREISPTAHNRYPACVQVESLRGEMPDLY
;
A
#
# COMPACT_ATOMS: atom_id res chain seq x y z
N MET A 1 28.25 1.64 -15.65
CA MET A 1 27.80 1.52 -14.24
C MET A 1 26.38 2.08 -14.14
N ARG A 2 25.36 1.29 -14.47
CA ARG A 2 23.92 1.62 -14.38
C ARG A 2 23.13 0.31 -14.39
N LEU A 3 23.11 -0.41 -13.27
CA LEU A 3 22.37 -1.68 -13.14
C LEU A 3 21.78 -1.90 -11.74
N LEU A 4 21.48 -0.82 -10.99
CA LEU A 4 20.79 -0.90 -9.69
C LEU A 4 19.48 -0.10 -9.62
N ASN A 5 19.12 0.66 -10.67
CA ASN A 5 18.00 1.61 -10.63
C ASN A 5 16.65 1.06 -11.13
N SER A 6 16.58 -0.18 -11.64
CA SER A 6 15.32 -0.69 -12.22
C SER A 6 14.40 -1.39 -11.22
N GLU A 7 14.93 -2.06 -10.20
CA GLU A 7 14.10 -2.82 -9.24
C GLU A 7 13.56 -1.95 -8.10
N TRP A 8 14.30 -0.92 -7.70
CA TRP A 8 13.93 -0.01 -6.60
C TRP A 8 14.08 1.46 -7.02
N PRO A 9 13.24 1.99 -7.93
CA PRO A 9 13.44 3.33 -8.49
C PRO A 9 13.32 4.45 -7.43
N CYS A 10 12.61 4.19 -6.33
CA CYS A 10 12.49 5.10 -5.17
C CYS A 10 13.49 4.80 -4.04
N GLY A 11 14.43 3.87 -4.23
CA GLY A 11 15.26 3.36 -3.14
C GLY A 11 14.46 2.50 -2.16
N ILE A 12 14.95 2.42 -0.93
CA ILE A 12 14.41 1.57 0.15
C ILE A 12 14.10 2.36 1.43
N SER A 13 14.12 3.69 1.34
CA SER A 13 13.85 4.60 2.45
C SER A 13 13.11 5.85 2.00
N ALA A 14 12.37 6.47 2.91
CA ALA A 14 11.66 7.72 2.63
C ALA A 14 12.60 8.84 2.18
N GLU A 15 13.83 8.87 2.73
CA GLU A 15 14.86 9.83 2.34
C GLU A 15 15.28 9.63 0.88
N GLU A 16 15.58 8.39 0.48
CA GLU A 16 15.92 8.07 -0.91
C GLU A 16 14.76 8.35 -1.85
N ALA A 17 13.53 8.02 -1.46
CA ALA A 17 12.34 8.26 -2.26
C ALA A 17 12.10 9.76 -2.50
N LYS A 18 12.21 10.58 -1.44
CA LYS A 18 12.15 12.04 -1.54
C LYS A 18 13.25 12.59 -2.46
N LYS A 19 14.49 12.08 -2.33
CA LYS A 19 15.63 12.48 -3.18
C LYS A 19 15.48 12.05 -4.63
N ALA A 20 14.82 10.91 -4.89
CA ALA A 20 14.52 10.40 -6.22
C ALA A 20 13.31 11.11 -6.88
N GLY A 21 12.61 11.98 -6.16
CA GLY A 21 11.41 12.65 -6.65
C GLY A 21 10.18 11.75 -6.72
N CYS A 22 10.17 10.67 -5.93
CA CYS A 22 9.01 9.81 -5.77
C CYS A 22 7.92 10.46 -4.93
N HIS A 23 6.70 9.93 -5.04
CA HIS A 23 5.52 10.42 -4.36
C HIS A 23 4.96 9.34 -3.44
N PHE A 24 4.60 9.69 -2.22
CA PHE A 24 3.93 8.75 -1.33
C PHE A 24 2.44 8.69 -1.66
N ASP A 25 1.93 7.52 -2.02
CA ASP A 25 0.50 7.23 -2.15
C ASP A 25 -0.02 6.68 -0.81
N LEU A 26 -0.98 7.39 -0.20
CA LEU A 26 -1.51 7.02 1.11
C LEU A 26 -2.36 5.75 1.03
N GLY A 27 -3.15 5.61 -0.03
CA GLY A 27 -4.05 4.49 -0.20
C GLY A 27 -3.31 3.17 -0.41
N LEU A 28 -2.14 3.19 -1.08
CA LEU A 28 -1.28 2.01 -1.24
C LEU A 28 -0.23 1.85 -0.13
N ILE A 29 -0.05 2.85 0.74
CA ILE A 29 1.07 2.94 1.70
C ILE A 29 2.40 2.65 0.98
N ALA A 30 2.70 3.43 -0.06
CA ALA A 30 3.85 3.18 -0.91
C ALA A 30 4.49 4.45 -1.45
N TRP A 31 5.82 4.46 -1.53
CA TRP A 31 6.58 5.44 -2.30
C TRP A 31 6.64 5.00 -3.76
N LEU A 32 5.98 5.76 -4.64
CA LEU A 32 5.80 5.45 -6.04
C LEU A 32 6.64 6.34 -6.95
N PRO A 33 7.27 5.79 -8.00
CA PRO A 33 7.86 6.59 -9.06
C PRO A 33 6.80 7.43 -9.77
N HIS A 34 7.22 8.55 -10.35
CA HIS A 34 6.31 9.44 -11.07
C HIS A 34 5.54 8.75 -12.21
N SER A 35 6.11 7.72 -12.84
CA SER A 35 5.49 7.04 -13.98
C SER A 35 4.19 6.28 -13.64
N CYS A 36 4.06 5.79 -12.40
CA CYS A 36 2.84 5.13 -11.93
C CYS A 36 2.16 5.81 -10.74
N TYR A 37 2.62 6.97 -10.26
CA TYR A 37 1.88 7.75 -9.26
C TYR A 37 0.61 8.37 -9.86
N ASN A 38 -0.52 8.18 -9.18
CA ASN A 38 -1.81 8.71 -9.58
C ASN A 38 -2.27 9.79 -8.59
N LYS A 39 -1.88 11.04 -8.86
CA LYS A 39 -2.15 12.18 -7.99
C LYS A 39 -3.63 12.35 -7.68
N GLU A 40 -4.50 12.32 -8.69
CA GLU A 40 -5.93 12.56 -8.47
C GLU A 40 -6.56 11.47 -7.59
N LEU A 41 -6.12 10.22 -7.77
CA LEU A 41 -6.61 9.09 -6.99
C LEU A 41 -6.12 9.14 -5.54
N ASP A 42 -4.83 9.45 -5.32
CA ASP A 42 -4.26 9.65 -3.98
C ASP A 42 -4.92 10.81 -3.24
N GLU A 43 -5.11 11.96 -3.90
CA GLU A 43 -5.81 13.13 -3.31
C GLU A 43 -7.27 12.81 -2.96
N SER A 44 -7.97 12.07 -3.82
CA SER A 44 -9.32 11.58 -3.53
C SER A 44 -9.34 10.65 -2.32
N PHE A 45 -8.38 9.73 -2.21
CA PHE A 45 -8.28 8.81 -1.09
C PHE A 45 -8.02 9.55 0.23
N ARG A 46 -7.10 10.52 0.23
CA ARG A 46 -6.76 11.35 1.41
C ARG A 46 -7.94 12.16 1.93
N THR A 47 -8.85 12.58 1.05
CA THR A 47 -10.00 13.40 1.41
C THR A 47 -11.25 12.57 1.74
N LEU A 48 -11.25 11.28 1.41
CA LEU A 48 -12.38 10.37 1.66
C LEU A 48 -12.71 10.25 3.15
N TYR A 49 -11.69 10.21 4.00
CA TYR A 49 -11.85 10.08 5.45
C TYR A 49 -10.63 10.62 6.21
N PRO A 50 -10.77 11.13 7.44
CA PRO A 50 -9.63 11.47 8.30
C PRO A 50 -8.93 10.20 8.83
N TRP A 51 -8.14 9.56 7.96
CA TRP A 51 -7.39 8.35 8.28
C TRP A 51 -6.48 8.53 9.49
N LYS A 52 -6.47 7.54 10.39
CA LYS A 52 -5.65 7.54 11.61
C LYS A 52 -4.76 6.32 11.62
N PHE A 53 -3.54 6.52 12.09
CA PHE A 53 -2.57 5.45 12.22
C PHE A 53 -1.96 5.46 13.61
N TRP A 54 -1.54 4.30 14.07
CA TRP A 54 -0.88 4.12 15.36
C TRP A 54 0.36 3.25 15.18
N LEU A 55 1.36 3.48 16.04
CA LEU A 55 2.54 2.62 16.17
C LEU A 55 2.29 1.49 17.16
N PRO A 56 3.20 0.49 17.26
CA PRO A 56 3.05 -0.56 18.26
C PRO A 56 3.04 0.05 19.67
N ASN A 57 2.36 -0.62 20.58
CA ASN A 57 2.49 -0.41 22.02
C ASN A 57 3.87 -0.88 22.49
N ASP A 58 4.22 -0.56 23.74
CA ASP A 58 5.55 -0.87 24.29
C ASP A 58 5.82 -2.39 24.39
N GLU A 59 4.78 -3.22 24.31
CA GLU A 59 4.84 -4.69 24.35
C GLU A 59 4.90 -5.33 22.96
N ASP A 60 4.77 -4.55 21.88
CA ASP A 60 4.67 -5.00 20.47
C ASP A 60 3.53 -6.02 20.24
N THR A 61 2.47 -5.95 21.04
CA THR A 61 1.30 -6.85 20.96
C THR A 61 0.09 -6.23 20.26
N GLY A 62 0.15 -4.94 19.95
CA GLY A 62 -0.94 -4.20 19.31
C GLY A 62 -0.68 -2.70 19.25
N PRO A 63 -1.68 -1.90 18.85
CA PRO A 63 -1.52 -0.46 18.63
C PRO A 63 -1.48 0.34 19.94
N ASN A 64 -0.65 1.40 19.98
CA ASN A 64 -0.77 2.45 20.98
C ASN A 64 -1.89 3.45 20.62
N THR A 65 -3.14 3.09 20.87
CA THR A 65 -4.34 3.83 20.42
C THR A 65 -4.47 5.25 20.99
N THR A 66 -3.75 5.56 22.07
CA THR A 66 -3.76 6.89 22.72
C THR A 66 -2.99 7.95 21.95
N LYS A 67 -2.09 7.55 21.04
CA LYS A 67 -1.18 8.45 20.32
C LYS A 67 -1.22 8.17 18.81
N PRO A 68 -2.20 8.72 18.08
CA PRO A 68 -2.18 8.62 16.62
C PRO A 68 -0.97 9.36 16.05
N ILE A 69 -0.37 8.80 15.00
CA ILE A 69 0.72 9.44 14.24
C ILE A 69 0.17 10.25 13.07
N THR A 70 0.96 11.23 12.61
CA THR A 70 0.64 11.98 11.40
C THR A 70 0.96 11.17 10.15
N ILE A 71 0.42 11.58 9.01
CA ILE A 71 0.73 10.98 7.71
C ILE A 71 2.22 11.16 7.37
N GLU A 72 2.81 12.30 7.71
CA GLU A 72 4.24 12.54 7.52
C GLU A 72 5.08 11.54 8.32
N ARG A 73 4.66 11.22 9.55
CA ARG A 73 5.35 10.19 10.35
C ARG A 73 5.17 8.79 9.75
N LEU A 74 3.98 8.47 9.23
CA LEU A 74 3.73 7.20 8.53
C LEU A 74 4.67 7.05 7.33
N GLN A 75 4.85 8.11 6.53
CA GLN A 75 5.72 8.13 5.35
C GLN A 75 7.19 7.83 5.66
N ASP A 76 7.65 8.20 6.85
CA ASP A 76 9.04 8.04 7.31
C ASP A 76 9.29 6.71 8.03
N LEU A 77 8.29 5.81 8.10
CA LEU A 77 8.50 4.46 8.61
C LEU A 77 9.43 3.66 7.67
N PRO A 78 10.37 2.87 8.24
CA PRO A 78 11.37 2.14 7.45
C PRO A 78 10.73 1.09 6.54
N LEU A 79 11.39 0.79 5.42
CA LEU A 79 11.10 -0.44 4.67
C LEU A 79 11.37 -1.63 5.58
N GLN A 80 10.46 -2.60 5.57
CA GLN A 80 10.73 -3.89 6.17
C GLN A 80 10.74 -4.98 5.10
N MET A 81 11.91 -5.59 4.95
CA MET A 81 12.22 -6.66 3.98
C MET A 81 11.65 -8.02 4.39
N VAL A 82 10.74 -8.06 5.38
CA VAL A 82 10.16 -9.33 5.84
C VAL A 82 9.09 -9.72 4.82
N ASP A 83 9.44 -10.74 4.04
CA ASP A 83 8.51 -11.54 3.26
C ASP A 83 7.40 -12.05 4.18
N LEU A 84 6.18 -12.01 3.64
CA LEU A 84 4.95 -12.58 4.17
C LEU A 84 4.24 -11.71 5.23
N ASP A 85 3.04 -11.31 4.84
CA ASP A 85 1.85 -11.09 5.67
C ASP A 85 2.12 -11.18 7.18
N TRP A 86 1.99 -10.04 7.85
CA TRP A 86 1.76 -9.90 9.29
C TRP A 86 2.98 -9.75 10.25
N PRO A 87 2.87 -8.89 11.29
CA PRO A 87 2.05 -7.68 11.40
C PRO A 87 2.83 -6.42 10.98
N GLY A 88 2.10 -5.48 10.37
CA GLY A 88 2.59 -4.15 10.06
C GLY A 88 3.14 -3.37 11.24
N HIS A 89 4.11 -2.49 11.03
CA HIS A 89 4.58 -1.51 12.03
C HIS A 89 3.63 -0.34 12.26
N SER A 90 2.48 -0.36 11.59
CA SER A 90 1.40 0.58 11.82
C SER A 90 0.08 -0.17 11.88
N TRP A 91 -0.87 0.45 12.56
CA TRP A 91 -2.25 -0.01 12.61
C TRP A 91 -3.16 1.11 12.14
N SER A 92 -4.29 0.75 11.55
CA SER A 92 -5.38 1.68 11.25
C SER A 92 -6.72 0.99 11.49
N THR A 93 -7.82 1.63 11.13
CA THR A 93 -9.14 1.01 11.23
C THR A 93 -9.34 -0.06 10.16
N LEU A 94 -10.19 -1.05 10.40
CA LEU A 94 -10.65 -2.00 9.38
C LEU A 94 -11.17 -1.28 8.12
N MET A 95 -11.87 -0.16 8.29
CA MET A 95 -12.28 0.69 7.17
C MET A 95 -11.12 1.16 6.28
N PHE A 96 -9.96 1.45 6.86
CA PHE A 96 -8.80 1.85 6.07
C PHE A 96 -8.25 0.66 5.29
N HIS A 97 -8.21 -0.52 5.90
CA HIS A 97 -7.75 -1.76 5.27
C HIS A 97 -8.62 -2.09 4.04
N ASP A 98 -9.94 -2.05 4.17
CA ASP A 98 -10.84 -2.23 3.03
C ASP A 98 -10.67 -1.13 1.98
N ALA A 99 -10.53 0.13 2.40
CA ALA A 99 -10.31 1.23 1.49
C ALA A 99 -8.99 1.06 0.71
N HIS A 100 -7.92 0.58 1.34
CA HIS A 100 -6.64 0.24 0.71
C HIS A 100 -6.83 -0.81 -0.39
N CYS A 101 -7.58 -1.88 -0.10
CA CYS A 101 -7.91 -2.92 -1.07
C CYS A 101 -8.67 -2.35 -2.29
N LEU A 102 -9.70 -1.54 -2.05
CA LEU A 102 -10.49 -0.89 -3.10
C LEU A 102 -9.68 0.11 -3.91
N HIS A 103 -8.74 0.83 -3.27
CA HIS A 103 -7.84 1.78 -3.94
C HIS A 103 -6.88 1.06 -4.90
N ALA A 104 -6.35 -0.10 -4.53
CA ALA A 104 -5.55 -0.93 -5.42
C ALA A 104 -6.36 -1.40 -6.65
N TRP A 105 -7.63 -1.77 -6.47
CA TRP A 105 -8.53 -2.10 -7.59
C TRP A 105 -8.79 -0.89 -8.51
N GLN A 106 -8.96 0.30 -7.96
CA GLN A 106 -9.11 1.53 -8.76
C GLN A 106 -7.85 1.82 -9.58
N TYR A 107 -6.66 1.62 -9.02
CA TYR A 107 -5.39 1.70 -9.76
C TYR A 107 -5.38 0.75 -10.96
N MET A 108 -5.68 -0.53 -10.74
CA MET A 108 -5.73 -1.54 -11.81
C MET A 108 -6.77 -1.18 -12.88
N HIS A 109 -7.97 -0.76 -12.48
CA HIS A 109 -9.02 -0.37 -13.43
C HIS A 109 -8.60 0.86 -14.26
N GLN A 110 -8.01 1.88 -13.63
CA GLN A 110 -7.53 3.06 -14.36
C GLN A 110 -6.40 2.73 -15.33
N ALA A 111 -5.53 1.78 -14.99
CA ALA A 111 -4.45 1.35 -15.88
C ALA A 111 -5.00 0.72 -17.17
N LEU A 112 -6.06 -0.10 -17.07
CA LEU A 112 -6.75 -0.67 -18.24
C LEU A 112 -7.32 0.40 -19.18
N LEU A 113 -7.84 1.50 -18.62
CA LEU A 113 -8.47 2.56 -19.41
C LEU A 113 -7.48 3.60 -19.95
N LYS A 114 -6.40 3.86 -19.21
CA LYS A 114 -5.46 4.96 -19.49
C LYS A 114 -4.11 4.51 -20.05
N ASN A 115 -3.90 3.19 -20.22
CA ASN A 115 -2.62 2.61 -20.63
C ASN A 115 -1.46 3.13 -19.77
N LYS A 116 -1.64 3.10 -18.45
CA LYS A 116 -0.66 3.58 -17.46
C LYS A 116 0.05 2.40 -16.80
N GLU A 117 1.30 2.64 -16.39
CA GLU A 117 2.01 1.72 -15.52
C GLU A 117 1.33 1.62 -14.15
N ILE A 118 1.47 0.46 -13.51
CA ILE A 118 1.02 0.21 -12.15
C ILE A 118 2.19 -0.20 -11.24
N PRO A 119 2.09 0.04 -9.94
CA PRO A 119 3.09 -0.42 -8.98
C PRO A 119 3.15 -1.95 -8.93
N THR A 120 4.36 -2.53 -8.88
CA THR A 120 4.54 -3.99 -8.74
C THR A 120 3.99 -4.56 -7.42
N SER A 121 3.72 -3.71 -6.42
CA SER A 121 3.11 -4.12 -5.16
C SER A 121 1.68 -4.64 -5.29
N ILE A 122 0.96 -4.26 -6.36
CA ILE A 122 -0.45 -4.63 -6.57
C ILE A 122 -0.65 -5.60 -7.74
N THR A 123 0.42 -6.12 -8.36
CA THR A 123 0.32 -6.97 -9.56
C THR A 123 0.15 -8.46 -9.23
N ARG A 124 0.55 -8.90 -8.03
CA ARG A 124 0.50 -10.32 -7.66
C ARG A 124 -0.96 -10.77 -7.48
N TRP A 125 -1.29 -11.93 -8.03
CA TRP A 125 -2.62 -12.53 -7.84
C TRP A 125 -2.98 -12.69 -6.36
N SER A 126 -2.01 -13.10 -5.53
CA SER A 126 -2.17 -13.22 -4.08
C SER A 126 -2.66 -11.91 -3.42
N HIS A 127 -2.23 -10.75 -3.92
CA HIS A 127 -2.69 -9.45 -3.43
C HIS A 127 -4.19 -9.24 -3.74
N THR A 128 -4.63 -9.63 -4.95
CA THR A 128 -6.05 -9.51 -5.34
C THR A 128 -6.92 -10.51 -4.58
N THR A 129 -6.46 -11.74 -4.36
CA THR A 129 -7.21 -12.74 -3.58
C THR A 129 -7.31 -12.36 -2.12
N HIS A 130 -6.24 -11.80 -1.53
CA HIS A 130 -6.27 -11.22 -0.17
C HIS A 130 -7.36 -10.17 -0.06
N CYS A 131 -7.34 -9.16 -0.95
CA CYS A 131 -8.36 -8.11 -0.98
C CYS A 131 -9.78 -8.67 -1.11
N SER A 132 -9.96 -9.70 -1.94
CA SER A 132 -11.27 -10.33 -2.15
C SER A 132 -11.75 -11.11 -0.92
N HIS A 133 -10.84 -11.75 -0.19
CA HIS A 133 -11.15 -12.45 1.05
C HIS A 133 -11.52 -11.46 2.16
N GLU A 134 -10.70 -10.42 2.37
CA GLU A 134 -10.93 -9.38 3.36
C GLU A 134 -12.28 -8.67 3.15
N ALA A 135 -12.62 -8.33 1.90
CA ALA A 135 -13.90 -7.70 1.56
C ALA A 135 -15.14 -8.58 1.84
N LEU A 136 -14.94 -9.88 2.04
CA LEU A 136 -16.00 -10.85 2.35
C LEU A 136 -15.99 -11.30 3.82
N MET A 137 -15.08 -10.77 4.64
CA MET A 137 -15.00 -11.12 6.06
C MET A 137 -16.30 -10.75 6.78
N ASP A 138 -16.78 -11.67 7.62
CA ASP A 138 -17.99 -11.44 8.42
C ASP A 138 -17.72 -10.37 9.49
N THR A 139 -18.32 -9.20 9.28
CA THR A 139 -18.22 -8.05 10.18
C THR A 139 -19.39 -7.95 11.15
N SER A 140 -20.26 -8.96 11.27
CA SER A 140 -21.42 -8.93 12.17
C SER A 140 -21.07 -8.72 13.64
N ASN A 141 -19.86 -9.13 14.05
CA ASN A 141 -19.34 -8.99 15.41
C ASN A 141 -18.15 -8.02 15.53
N VAL A 142 -17.84 -7.27 14.46
CA VAL A 142 -16.67 -6.39 14.34
C VAL A 142 -17.14 -5.03 13.87
N THR A 143 -16.79 -3.96 14.58
CA THR A 143 -17.10 -2.61 14.09
C THR A 143 -16.08 -2.17 13.05
N TYR A 144 -16.50 -1.44 12.02
CA TYR A 144 -15.60 -0.91 10.99
C TYR A 144 -14.53 0.07 11.51
N ARG A 145 -14.66 0.49 12.77
CA ARG A 145 -13.72 1.34 13.51
C ARG A 145 -12.71 0.54 14.35
N GLU A 146 -12.86 -0.79 14.42
CA GLU A 146 -11.87 -1.65 15.06
C GLU A 146 -10.53 -1.53 14.36
N ILE A 147 -9.46 -1.66 15.15
CA ILE A 147 -8.11 -1.42 14.69
C ILE A 147 -7.52 -2.73 14.17
N SER A 148 -7.10 -2.72 12.90
CA SER A 148 -6.42 -3.79 12.19
C SER A 148 -4.99 -3.36 11.87
N PRO A 149 -4.00 -4.28 11.86
CA PRO A 149 -2.68 -3.96 11.35
C PRO A 149 -2.75 -3.46 9.90
N THR A 150 -1.97 -2.44 9.58
CA THR A 150 -1.85 -1.90 8.23
C THR A 150 -0.57 -2.34 7.53
N ALA A 151 -0.55 -2.30 6.20
CA ALA A 151 0.63 -2.66 5.42
C ALA A 151 1.85 -1.76 5.71
N HIS A 152 3.04 -2.28 5.46
CA HIS A 152 4.30 -1.55 5.52
C HIS A 152 4.46 -0.58 4.34
N ASN A 153 5.23 0.49 4.54
CA ASN A 153 5.71 1.33 3.44
C ASN A 153 6.42 0.46 2.39
N ARG A 154 5.85 0.41 1.18
CA ARG A 154 6.46 -0.27 0.02
C ARG A 154 7.20 0.73 -0.87
N TYR A 155 8.18 0.23 -1.62
CA TYR A 155 8.95 1.01 -2.59
C TYR A 155 8.96 0.30 -3.96
N PRO A 156 7.78 0.01 -4.53
CA PRO A 156 7.68 -0.81 -5.73
C PRO A 156 8.25 -0.11 -6.97
N ALA A 157 8.68 -0.90 -7.94
CA ALA A 157 8.85 -0.44 -9.32
C ALA A 157 7.49 -0.24 -10.00
N CYS A 158 7.50 0.37 -11.18
CA CYS A 158 6.32 0.50 -12.03
C CYS A 158 6.44 -0.45 -13.23
N VAL A 159 5.33 -1.05 -13.65
CA VAL A 159 5.27 -1.98 -14.79
C VAL A 159 4.05 -1.70 -15.67
N GLN A 160 4.17 -1.98 -16.96
CA GLN A 160 3.04 -1.90 -17.89
C GLN A 160 2.11 -3.10 -17.69
N VAL A 161 0.79 -2.90 -17.81
CA VAL A 161 -0.17 -4.01 -17.64
C VAL A 161 0.05 -5.07 -18.72
N GLU A 162 0.38 -4.65 -19.94
CA GLU A 162 0.64 -5.54 -21.08
C GLU A 162 1.83 -6.47 -20.84
N SER A 163 2.85 -6.03 -20.08
CA SER A 163 4.02 -6.86 -19.79
C SER A 163 3.72 -7.99 -18.82
N LEU A 164 2.60 -7.96 -18.11
CA LEU A 164 2.17 -8.98 -17.16
C LEU A 164 1.32 -10.10 -17.80
N ARG A 165 0.99 -9.98 -19.10
CA ARG A 165 0.15 -10.96 -19.79
C ARG A 165 0.84 -12.33 -19.84
N GLY A 166 0.14 -13.35 -19.33
CA GLY A 166 0.66 -14.72 -19.29
C GLY A 166 1.38 -15.09 -17.99
N GLU A 167 1.54 -14.15 -17.05
CA GLU A 167 2.11 -14.42 -15.72
C GLU A 167 1.06 -14.83 -14.67
N MET A 168 -0.21 -15.04 -15.07
CA MET A 168 -1.21 -15.54 -14.13
C MET A 168 -0.77 -16.93 -13.64
N PRO A 169 -0.58 -17.14 -12.33
CA PRO A 169 -0.38 -18.48 -11.81
C PRO A 169 -1.61 -19.31 -12.15
N ASP A 170 -1.40 -20.55 -12.59
CA ASP A 170 -2.48 -21.48 -12.82
C ASP A 170 -3.38 -21.52 -11.58
N LEU A 171 -4.65 -21.21 -11.76
CA LEU A 171 -5.67 -21.28 -10.71
C LEU A 171 -6.02 -22.76 -10.49
N TYR A 172 -5.13 -23.49 -9.82
CA TYR A 172 -5.41 -24.82 -9.27
C TYR A 172 -5.26 -24.81 -7.75
#